data_AF-A0A3P7QJM8-F1
#
_entry.id   AF-A0A3P7QJM8-F1
#
_cell.length_a   1.000
_cell.length_b   1.000
_cell.length_c   1.000
_cell.angle_alpha   90.00
_cell.angle_beta   90.00
_cell.angle_gamma   90.00
#
_symmetry.space_group_name_H-M   'P 1'
#
loop_
_entity.id
_entity.type
_entity.pdbx_description
1 polymer ?
#
loop_
_entity_poly.entity_id
_entity_poly.type
_entity_poly.pdbx_seq_one_letter_code
_entity_poly.pdbx_strand_id
1 'polypeptide(L)'
;MTPRKCQQSIAFCFRGIMERGAAFVLLEPVDYVDEQAIHKRMTSCGFKNISITDVTKECKAAESAFYSDHNLRVDSSICYYVLINASL
;
A
#
# COMPACT_ATOMS: atom_id res chain seq x y z
N MET A 1 10.06 -21.59 9.38
CA MET A 1 9.75 -20.58 8.34
C MET A 1 9.01 -19.45 9.03
N THR A 2 9.66 -18.29 9.19
CA THR A 2 9.03 -17.09 9.74
C THR A 2 8.03 -16.56 8.70
N PRO A 3 6.77 -16.28 9.07
CA PRO A 3 5.85 -15.63 8.14
C PRO A 3 6.46 -14.29 7.72
N ARG A 4 6.51 -14.02 6.42
CA ARG A 4 6.88 -12.70 5.91
C ARG A 4 5.83 -11.73 6.47
N LYS A 5 6.22 -10.92 7.47
CA LYS A 5 5.34 -9.87 8.00
C LYS A 5 4.94 -8.99 6.83
N CYS A 6 3.64 -8.74 6.64
CA CYS A 6 3.22 -7.71 5.72
C CYS A 6 3.80 -6.41 6.27
N GLN A 7 4.70 -5.82 5.51
CA GLN A 7 5.55 -4.72 5.98
C GLN A 7 4.65 -3.59 6.47
N GLN A 8 4.86 -3.05 7.68
CA GLN A 8 4.11 -1.90 8.20
C GLN A 8 4.51 -0.59 7.51
N SER A 9 4.65 -0.58 6.19
CA SER A 9 5.10 0.60 5.48
C SER A 9 3.92 1.53 5.22
N ILE A 10 3.75 2.51 6.10
CA ILE A 10 2.90 3.67 5.85
C ILE A 10 3.78 4.89 6.13
N ALA A 11 4.20 5.52 5.04
CA ALA A 11 4.80 6.83 4.89
C ALA A 11 6.24 7.04 5.43
N PHE A 12 7.21 6.98 4.51
CA PHE A 12 8.38 7.84 4.58
C PHE A 12 7.89 9.29 4.42
N CYS A 13 8.14 10.18 5.38
CA CYS A 13 7.72 11.57 5.23
C CYS A 13 8.63 12.26 4.19
N PHE A 14 8.13 12.54 2.99
CA PHE A 14 8.91 13.17 1.90
C PHE A 14 9.11 14.69 2.07
N ARG A 15 9.08 15.20 3.30
CA ARG A 15 9.24 16.64 3.56
C ARG A 15 10.62 17.11 3.15
N GLY A 16 10.67 18.15 2.32
CA GLY A 16 11.91 18.82 1.90
C GLY A 16 12.52 18.33 0.60
N ILE A 17 12.00 17.25 0.01
CA ILE A 17 12.46 16.72 -1.30
C ILE A 17 11.40 16.81 -2.41
N MET A 18 10.13 16.96 -2.03
CA MET A 18 9.01 17.03 -2.98
C MET A 18 8.48 18.46 -3.09
N GLU A 19 8.02 18.81 -4.28
CA GLU A 19 7.35 20.09 -4.53
C GLU A 19 6.03 20.19 -3.74
N ARG A 20 5.63 21.43 -3.43
CA ARG A 20 4.34 21.68 -2.78
C ARG A 20 3.21 21.30 -3.74
N GLY A 21 2.23 20.55 -3.27
CA GLY A 21 1.11 20.05 -4.07
C GLY A 21 1.40 18.76 -4.83
N ALA A 22 2.59 18.16 -4.69
CA ALA A 22 2.92 16.90 -5.35
C ALA A 22 1.89 15.82 -5.00
N ALA A 23 1.42 15.09 -6.02
CA ALA A 23 0.47 14.00 -5.88
C ALA A 23 1.20 12.65 -5.72
N PHE A 24 0.58 11.75 -4.96
CA PHE A 24 1.13 10.44 -4.61
C PHE A 24 0.08 9.37 -4.84
N VAL A 25 0.53 8.24 -5.39
CA VAL A 25 -0.21 7.00 -5.50
C VAL A 25 0.66 5.91 -4.88
N LEU A 26 0.19 5.31 -3.79
CA LEU A 26 0.93 4.28 -3.04
C LEU A 26 0.11 2.99 -3.03
N LEU A 27 0.73 1.88 -3.43
CA LEU A 27 0.18 0.54 -3.24
C LEU A 27 0.93 -0.13 -2.10
N GLU A 28 0.28 -0.30 -0.96
CA GLU A 28 0.94 -0.78 0.27
C GLU A 28 0.37 -2.13 0.70
N PRO A 29 1.22 -3.14 0.98
CA PRO A 29 0.80 -4.36 1.65
C PRO A 29 0.59 -4.09 3.16
N VAL A 30 -0.50 -4.59 3.72
CA VAL A 30 -0.84 -4.43 5.15
C VAL A 30 -1.29 -5.75 5.76
N ASP A 31 -1.10 -5.91 7.07
CA ASP A 31 -1.56 -7.10 7.81
C ASP A 31 -3.10 -7.18 7.86
N TYR A 32 -3.76 -6.01 7.96
CA TYR A 32 -5.21 -5.84 7.89
C TYR A 32 -5.52 -4.38 7.50
N VAL A 33 -6.72 -4.13 6.97
CA VAL A 33 -7.14 -2.80 6.53
C VAL A 33 -7.65 -1.99 7.73
N ASP A 34 -6.88 -0.99 8.14
CA ASP A 34 -7.25 0.01 9.15
C ASP A 34 -7.08 1.42 8.57
N GLU A 35 -8.11 1.90 7.90
CA GLU A 35 -8.11 3.19 7.24
C GLU A 35 -7.86 4.35 8.20
N GLN A 36 -8.34 4.27 9.45
CA GLN A 36 -8.17 5.33 10.43
C GLN A 36 -6.70 5.46 10.85
N ALA A 37 -6.04 4.32 11.12
CA ALA A 37 -4.62 4.31 11.45
C ALA A 37 -3.75 4.79 10.28
N ILE A 38 -4.06 4.35 9.06
CA ILE A 38 -3.39 4.79 7.83
C ILE A 38 -3.55 6.30 7.65
N HIS A 39 -4.78 6.81 7.74
CA HIS A 39 -5.09 8.22 7.57
C HIS A 39 -4.37 9.09 8.61
N LYS A 40 -4.35 8.66 9.88
CA LYS A 40 -3.65 9.35 10.96
C LYS A 40 -2.14 9.44 10.70
N ARG A 41 -1.53 8.34 10.25
CA ARG A 41 -0.09 8.30 9.90
C ARG A 41 0.24 9.21 8.72
N MET A 42 -0.52 9.11 7.63
CA MET A 42 -0.36 9.97 6.44
C MET A 42 -0.49 11.46 6.80
N THR A 43 -1.52 11.83 7.57
CA THR A 43 -1.73 13.20 8.04
C THR A 43 -0.54 13.68 8.88
N SER A 44 0.02 12.82 9.75
CA SER A 44 1.18 13.18 10.57
C SER A 44 2.44 13.50 9.76
N CYS A 45 2.59 12.91 8.57
CA CYS A 45 3.67 13.24 7.63
C CYS A 45 3.43 14.53 6.83
N GLY A 46 2.21 15.10 6.89
CA GLY A 46 1.83 16.32 6.17
C GLY A 46 1.07 16.07 4.87
N PHE A 47 0.65 14.84 4.59
CA PHE A 47 -0.22 14.57 3.45
C PHE A 47 -1.64 15.14 3.68
N LYS A 48 -2.29 15.48 2.57
CA LYS A 48 -3.64 16.02 2.45
C LYS A 48 -4.40 15.26 1.36
N ASN A 49 -5.71 15.46 1.30
CA ASN A 49 -6.60 14.85 0.30
C ASN A 49 -6.43 13.32 0.23
N ILE A 50 -6.30 12.68 1.39
CA ILE A 50 -6.00 11.25 1.50
C ILE A 50 -7.25 10.45 1.15
N SER A 51 -7.17 9.62 0.13
CA SER A 51 -8.17 8.62 -0.25
C SER A 51 -7.53 7.25 -0.14
N ILE A 52 -8.22 6.32 0.51
CA ILE A 52 -7.78 4.95 0.73
C ILE A 52 -8.81 4.03 0.09
N THR A 53 -8.36 3.01 -0.63
CA THR A 53 -9.22 2.00 -1.25
C THR A 53 -8.62 0.62 -0.97
N ASP A 54 -9.39 -0.27 -0.38
CA ASP A 54 -9.03 -1.69 -0.29
C ASP A 54 -9.09 -2.31 -1.70
N VAL A 55 -7.94 -2.76 -2.18
CA VAL A 55 -7.76 -3.40 -3.49
C VAL A 55 -7.26 -4.84 -3.35
N THR A 56 -7.48 -5.46 -2.19
CA THR A 56 -6.95 -6.79 -1.87
C THR A 56 -7.42 -7.86 -2.86
N LYS A 57 -8.70 -7.83 -3.28
CA LYS A 57 -9.26 -8.84 -4.19
C LYS A 57 -8.63 -8.73 -5.58
N GLU A 58 -8.51 -7.50 -6.06
CA GLU A 58 -7.93 -7.13 -7.34
C GLU A 58 -6.45 -7.51 -7.38
N CYS A 59 -5.70 -7.18 -6.32
CA CYS A 59 -4.29 -7.55 -6.21
C CYS A 59 -4.08 -9.07 -6.15
N LYS A 60 -4.92 -9.82 -5.42
CA LYS A 60 -4.81 -11.29 -5.39
C LYS A 60 -5.14 -11.93 -6.73
N ALA A 61 -6.13 -11.41 -7.45
CA ALA A 61 -6.43 -11.87 -8.80
C ALA A 61 -5.26 -11.58 -9.76
N ALA A 62 -4.71 -10.36 -9.71
CA ALA A 62 -3.58 -9.96 -10.53
C ALA A 62 -2.29 -10.74 -10.21
N GLU A 63 -2.01 -11.02 -8.93
CA GLU A 63 -0.87 -11.84 -8.50
C GLU A 63 -0.99 -13.26 -9.03
N SER A 64 -2.16 -13.89 -8.90
CA SER A 64 -2.43 -15.24 -9.40
C SER A 64 -2.24 -15.32 -10.93
N ALA A 65 -2.78 -14.33 -11.66
CA ALA A 65 -2.60 -14.24 -13.12
C ALA A 65 -1.12 -14.09 -13.49
N PHE A 66 -0.40 -13.20 -12.81
CA PHE A 66 1.04 -12.98 -13.04
C PHE A 66 1.87 -14.26 -12.83
N TYR A 67 1.60 -15.03 -11.76
CA TYR A 67 2.30 -16.28 -11.49
C TYR A 67 2.00 -17.35 -12.54
N SER A 68 0.74 -17.47 -12.96
CA SER A 68 0.32 -18.39 -14.02
C SER A 68 1.02 -18.05 -15.35
N ASP A 69 0.99 -16.78 -15.75
CA ASP A 69 1.55 -16.31 -17.02
C ASP A 69 3.06 -16.49 -17.11
N HIS A 70 3.76 -16.47 -15.97
CA HIS A 70 5.22 -16.62 -15.89
C HIS A 70 5.67 -18.01 -15.41
N ASN A 71 4.77 -18.98 -15.26
CA ASN A 71 5.07 -20.32 -14.75
C ASN A 71 5.80 -20.33 -13.39
N LEU A 72 5.49 -19.34 -12.54
CA LEU A 72 6.09 -19.21 -11.21
C LEU A 72 5.33 -20.10 -10.21
N ARG A 73 6.06 -20.96 -9.50
CA ARG A 73 5.50 -21.79 -8.41
C ARG A 73 5.80 -21.12 -7.07
N VAL A 74 5.08 -20.04 -6.79
CA VAL A 74 5.22 -19.25 -5.57
C VAL A 74 3.87 -19.17 -4.87
N ASP A 75 3.87 -19.27 -3.55
CA ASP A 75 2.67 -19.05 -2.74
C ASP A 75 2.23 -17.58 -2.84
N SER A 76 0.92 -17.37 -2.99
CA SER A 76 0.34 -16.02 -2.96
C SER A 76 0.65 -15.30 -1.65
N SER A 77 0.76 -13.99 -1.72
CA SER A 77 0.91 -13.12 -0.57
C SER A 77 -0.25 -13.29 0.42
N ILE A 78 0.09 -13.37 1.71
CA ILE A 78 -0.91 -13.38 2.80
C ILE A 78 -1.44 -11.98 3.14
N CYS A 79 -0.94 -10.94 2.45
CA CYS A 79 -1.25 -9.55 2.77
C CYS A 79 -2.59 -9.08 2.21
N TYR A 80 -3.11 -8.06 2.86
CA TYR A 80 -4.10 -7.16 2.30
C TYR A 80 -3.38 -6.03 1.56
N TYR A 81 -4.09 -5.36 0.65
CA TYR A 81 -3.52 -4.29 -0.15
C TYR A 81 -4.44 -3.08 -0.14
N VAL A 82 -3.85 -1.92 0.11
CA VAL A 82 -4.54 -0.64 0.02
C VAL A 82 -3.89 0.22 -1.06
N LEU A 83 -4.72 0.85 -1.87
CA LEU A 83 -4.31 1.91 -2.78
C LEU A 83 -4.60 3.26 -2.12
N ILE A 84 -3.57 4.07 -1.96
CA ILE A 84 -3.64 5.37 -1.29
C ILE A 84 -3.34 6.46 -2.31
N ASN A 85 -4.26 7.39 -2.48
CA ASN A 85 -4.05 8.62 -3.23
C ASN A 85 -3.94 9.79 -2.24
N ALA A 86 -2.94 10.66 -2.39
CA ALA A 86 -2.74 11.80 -1.50
C ALA A 86 -1.93 12.92 -2.17
N SER A 87 -1.79 14.07 -1.50
CA SER A 87 -0.92 15.18 -1.91
C SER A 87 -0.15 15.80 -0.74
N LEU A 88 0.98 16.48 -0.98
CA LEU A 88 1.71 17.26 0.04
C LEU A 88 1.33 18.75 0.08
#